data_AF-A0A1H4QL12-F1
#
_entry.id   AF-A0A1H4QL12-F1
#
_cell.length_a   1.000
_cell.length_b   1.000
_cell.length_c   1.000
_cell.angle_alpha   90.00
_cell.angle_beta   90.00
_cell.angle_gamma   90.00
#
_symmetry.space_group_name_H-M   'P 1'
#
loop_
_entity.id
_entity.type
_entity.pdbx_description
1 polymer ?
#
loop_
_entity_poly.entity_id
_entity_poly.type
_entity_poly.pdbx_seq_one_letter_code
_entity_poly.pdbx_strand_id
1 'polypeptide(L)'
;MLGGLWPLVHRRSFEAVFGTKNDRWLLYTVGGLLTGNGVVQILSSDTAEGWRRARDLGVATATVLLTIDLLYVPAGRIPKMYLLDAAMEIGWLAAWARETSRCPRQPHPRL
;
A
#
# COMPACT_ATOMS: atom_id res chain seq x y z
N MET A 1 -0.93 -2.78 4.73
CA MET A 1 -0.68 -3.32 6.10
C MET A 1 -0.58 -4.83 6.12
N LEU A 2 -1.60 -5.57 5.63
CA LEU A 2 -1.61 -7.04 5.73
C LEU A 2 -0.48 -7.73 4.94
N GLY A 3 -0.13 -7.25 3.74
CA GLY A 3 0.99 -7.80 2.97
C GLY A 3 2.37 -7.61 3.61
N GLY A 4 2.60 -6.50 4.31
CA GLY A 4 3.88 -6.18 4.97
C GLY A 4 4.06 -6.83 6.34
N LEU A 5 2.96 -7.03 7.09
CA LEU A 5 3.00 -7.61 8.43
C LEU A 5 3.15 -9.14 8.40
N TRP A 6 2.62 -9.81 7.36
CA TRP A 6 2.68 -11.26 7.21
C TRP A 6 4.11 -11.85 7.28
N PRO A 7 5.11 -11.37 6.52
CA PRO A 7 6.47 -11.91 6.63
C PRO A 7 7.14 -11.63 7.98
N LEU A 8 6.69 -10.59 8.71
CA LEU A 8 7.17 -10.27 10.06
C LEU A 8 6.60 -11.24 11.11
N VAL A 9 5.34 -11.63 10.97
CA VAL A 9 4.63 -12.50 11.94
C VAL A 9 4.86 -13.97 11.64
N HIS A 10 4.76 -14.40 10.37
CA HIS A 10 4.89 -15.81 10.01
C HIS A 10 5.55 -16.03 8.64
N ARG A 11 6.88 -15.96 8.60
CA ARG A 11 7.69 -16.12 7.37
C ARG A 11 7.42 -17.42 6.63
N ARG A 12 7.33 -18.56 7.33
CA ARG A 12 7.10 -19.87 6.68
C ARG A 12 5.80 -19.91 5.88
N SER A 13 4.75 -19.25 6.38
CA SER A 13 3.48 -19.15 5.64
C SER A 13 3.60 -18.18 4.47
N PHE A 14 4.41 -17.13 4.60
CA PHE A 14 4.68 -16.21 3.49
C PHE A 14 5.47 -16.89 2.37
N GLU A 15 6.58 -17.57 2.70
CA GLU A 15 7.41 -18.31 1.73
C GLU A 15 6.64 -19.48 1.10
N ALA A 16 5.68 -20.08 1.80
CA ALA A 16 4.80 -21.10 1.23
C ALA A 16 3.89 -20.56 0.12
N VAL A 17 3.50 -19.28 0.19
CA VAL A 17 2.58 -18.63 -0.77
C VAL A 17 3.35 -17.92 -1.89
N PHE A 18 4.45 -17.25 -1.55
CA PHE A 18 5.21 -16.39 -2.48
C PHE A 18 6.54 -17.01 -2.93
N GLY A 19 6.82 -18.25 -2.55
CA GLY A 19 8.09 -18.92 -2.83
C GLY A 19 9.22 -18.45 -1.91
N THR A 20 10.31 -19.22 -1.91
CA THR A 20 11.48 -18.92 -1.08
C THR A 20 12.15 -17.63 -1.56
N LYS A 21 12.28 -16.66 -0.65
CA LYS A 21 13.04 -15.43 -0.91
C LYS A 21 14.47 -15.58 -0.42
N ASN A 22 15.43 -15.42 -1.33
CA ASN A 22 16.86 -15.45 -0.98
C ASN A 22 17.27 -14.22 -0.16
N ASP A 23 16.73 -13.04 -0.51
CA ASP A 23 17.08 -11.77 0.14
C ASP A 23 16.17 -11.47 1.33
N ARG A 24 16.49 -12.10 2.47
CA ARG A 24 15.71 -11.98 3.72
C ARG A 24 15.73 -10.57 4.31
N TRP A 25 16.87 -9.88 4.23
CA TRP A 25 17.00 -8.52 4.76
C TRP A 25 16.03 -7.56 4.05
N LEU A 26 15.95 -7.66 2.71
CA LEU A 26 15.06 -6.83 1.89
C LEU A 26 13.59 -7.10 2.22
N LEU A 27 13.22 -8.36 2.44
CA LEU A 27 11.86 -8.73 2.86
C LEU A 27 11.48 -8.05 4.18
N TYR A 28 12.35 -8.09 5.18
CA TYR A 28 12.10 -7.48 6.48
C TYR A 28 12.10 -5.94 6.42
N THR A 29 13.00 -5.35 5.64
CA THR A 29 13.05 -3.89 5.44
C THR A 29 11.76 -3.40 4.77
N VAL A 30 11.35 -4.00 3.66
CA VAL A 30 10.11 -3.61 2.95
C VAL A 30 8.89 -3.89 3.82
N GLY A 31 8.81 -5.05 4.48
CA GLY A 31 7.71 -5.38 5.39
C GLY A 31 7.60 -4.38 6.56
N GLY A 32 8.73 -3.98 7.13
CA GLY A 32 8.82 -2.96 8.17
C GLY A 32 8.37 -1.59 7.70
N LEU A 33 8.84 -1.13 6.53
CA LEU A 33 8.45 0.15 5.94
C LEU A 33 6.94 0.20 5.66
N LEU A 34 6.37 -0.86 5.05
CA LEU A 34 4.93 -0.94 4.77
C LEU A 34 4.09 -1.00 6.04
N THR A 35 4.61 -1.65 7.09
CA THR A 35 3.95 -1.69 8.41
C THR A 35 3.96 -0.30 9.03
N GLY A 36 5.12 0.38 9.03
CA GLY A 36 5.26 1.76 9.52
C GLY A 36 4.35 2.75 8.79
N ASN A 37 4.32 2.71 7.45
CA ASN A 37 3.42 3.55 6.64
C ASN A 37 1.95 3.32 7.01
N GLY A 38 1.58 2.07 7.27
CA GLY A 38 0.24 1.73 7.74
C GLY A 38 -0.06 2.31 9.12
N VAL A 39 0.86 2.16 10.07
CA VAL A 39 0.69 2.67 11.44
C VAL A 39 0.52 4.18 11.43
N VAL A 40 1.35 4.90 10.67
CA VAL A 40 1.23 6.36 10.51
C VAL A 40 -0.10 6.77 9.87
N GLN A 41 -0.64 5.98 8.94
CA GLN A 41 -1.97 6.22 8.38
C GLN A 41 -3.10 5.97 9.40
N ILE A 42 -3.00 4.96 10.26
CA ILE A 42 -4.00 4.72 11.31
C ILE A 42 -3.95 5.79 12.40
N LEU A 43 -2.75 6.23 12.76
CA LEU A 43 -2.51 7.23 13.81
C LEU A 43 -2.63 8.67 13.30
N SER A 44 -3.07 8.88 12.06
CA SER A 44 -3.24 10.23 11.52
C SER A 44 -4.26 11.00 12.34
N SER A 45 -3.99 12.28 12.59
CA SER A 45 -4.90 13.17 13.29
C SER A 45 -6.26 13.22 12.60
N ASP A 46 -7.34 13.27 13.40
CA ASP A 46 -8.72 13.38 12.91
C ASP A 46 -9.03 14.84 12.49
N THR A 47 -8.21 15.34 11.56
CA THR A 47 -8.35 16.66 10.94
C THR A 47 -8.31 16.48 9.43
N ALA A 48 -8.94 17.39 8.69
CA ALA A 48 -8.93 17.33 7.23
C ALA A 48 -7.50 17.27 6.64
N GLU A 49 -6.55 17.94 7.28
CA GLU A 49 -5.13 17.89 6.90
C GLU A 49 -4.49 16.54 7.24
N GLY A 50 -4.77 15.97 8.43
CA GLY A 50 -4.31 14.65 8.82
C GLY A 50 -4.78 13.55 7.86
N TRP A 51 -6.07 13.56 7.52
CA TRP A 51 -6.66 12.68 6.52
C TRP A 51 -6.04 12.85 5.12
N ARG A 52 -5.77 14.09 4.69
CA ARG A 52 -5.07 14.35 3.41
C ARG A 52 -3.67 13.75 3.40
N ARG A 53 -2.88 13.96 4.45
CA ARG A 53 -1.50 13.43 4.52
C ARG A 53 -1.48 11.90 4.59
N ALA A 54 -2.38 11.29 5.36
CA ALA A 54 -2.54 9.84 5.43
C ALA A 54 -2.86 9.26 4.04
N ARG A 55 -3.82 9.89 3.34
CA ARG A 55 -4.17 9.54 1.98
C ARG A 55 -3.00 9.66 1.02
N ASP A 56 -2.28 10.78 1.00
CA ASP A 56 -1.19 11.00 0.06
C ASP A 56 -0.09 9.95 0.24
N LEU A 57 0.21 9.58 1.49
CA LEU A 57 1.12 8.48 1.83
C LEU A 57 0.58 7.13 1.32
N GLY A 58 -0.72 6.87 1.51
CA GLY A 58 -1.38 5.66 1.02
C GLY A 58 -1.36 5.53 -0.50
N VAL A 59 -1.68 6.61 -1.21
CA VAL A 59 -1.67 6.68 -2.68
C VAL A 59 -0.27 6.49 -3.23
N ALA A 60 0.73 7.18 -2.66
CA ALA A 60 2.12 7.03 -3.07
C ALA A 60 2.61 5.58 -2.86
N THR A 61 2.32 4.99 -1.70
CA THR A 61 2.70 3.60 -1.40
C THR A 61 2.04 2.62 -2.37
N ALA A 62 0.71 2.69 -2.56
CA ALA A 62 -0.02 1.80 -3.46
C ALA A 62 0.42 1.96 -4.92
N THR A 63 0.73 3.18 -5.38
CA THR A 63 1.19 3.42 -6.75
C THR A 63 2.54 2.74 -7.01
N VAL A 64 3.47 2.84 -6.06
CA VAL A 64 4.80 2.22 -6.19
C VAL A 64 4.68 0.71 -6.24
N LEU A 65 3.94 0.11 -5.31
CA LEU A 65 3.76 -1.34 -5.27
C LEU A 65 3.06 -1.86 -6.53
N LEU A 66 2.00 -1.18 -6.99
CA LEU A 66 1.27 -1.57 -8.20
C LEU A 66 2.18 -1.52 -9.42
N THR A 67 3.04 -0.51 -9.50
CA THR A 67 4.03 -0.38 -10.56
C THR A 67 5.00 -1.55 -10.55
N ILE A 68 5.50 -1.95 -9.38
CA ILE A 68 6.40 -3.10 -9.24
C ILE A 68 5.69 -4.39 -9.66
N ASP A 69 4.45 -4.60 -9.22
CA ASP A 69 3.68 -5.80 -9.58
C ASP A 69 3.43 -5.89 -11.09
N LEU A 70 3.00 -4.79 -11.72
CA LEU A 70 2.73 -4.75 -13.15
C LEU A 70 3.99 -4.87 -14.01
N LEU A 71 5.15 -4.45 -13.52
CA LEU A 71 6.41 -4.60 -14.25
C LEU A 71 7.01 -6.00 -14.10
N TYR A 72 7.02 -6.54 -12.87
CA TYR A 72 7.80 -7.74 -12.57
C TYR A 72 7.00 -9.04 -12.63
N VAL A 73 5.66 -9.01 -12.44
CA VAL A 73 4.82 -10.20 -12.62
C VAL A 73 4.84 -10.70 -14.07
N PRO A 74 4.50 -9.90 -15.11
CA PRO A 74 4.50 -10.38 -16.49
C PRO A 74 5.91 -10.71 -16.99
N ALA A 75 6.95 -10.10 -16.41
CA ALA A 75 8.35 -10.46 -16.64
C ALA A 75 8.77 -11.80 -16.00
N GLY A 76 7.88 -12.46 -15.26
CA GLY A 76 8.14 -13.75 -14.61
C GLY A 76 9.15 -13.68 -13.46
N ARG A 77 9.48 -12.48 -12.97
CA ARG A 77 10.47 -12.27 -11.90
C ARG A 77 9.89 -12.47 -10.51
N ILE A 78 8.58 -12.23 -10.36
CA ILE A 78 7.84 -12.45 -9.11
C ILE A 78 6.62 -13.35 -9.38
N PRO A 79 6.18 -14.15 -8.38
CA PRO A 79 5.05 -15.06 -8.55
C PRO A 79 3.78 -14.33 -8.97
N LYS A 80 2.96 -14.96 -9.81
CA LYS A 80 1.65 -14.43 -10.24
C LYS A 80 0.70 -14.11 -9.08
N MET A 81 0.96 -14.66 -7.89
CA MET A 81 0.19 -14.37 -6.69
C MET A 81 0.25 -12.90 -6.25
N TYR A 82 1.29 -12.17 -6.66
CA TYR A 82 1.38 -10.72 -6.50
C TYR A 82 0.28 -9.96 -7.25
N LEU A 83 -0.40 -10.55 -8.24
CA LEU A 83 -1.58 -9.92 -8.87
C LEU A 83 -2.74 -9.74 -7.90
N LEU A 84 -2.84 -10.55 -6.84
CA LEU A 84 -3.83 -10.35 -5.78
C LEU A 84 -3.50 -9.08 -4.99
N ASP A 85 -2.22 -8.80 -4.75
CA ASP A 85 -1.76 -7.58 -4.08
C ASP A 85 -2.06 -6.36 -4.95
N ALA A 86 -1.71 -6.41 -6.24
CA ALA A 86 -2.11 -5.41 -7.23
C ALA A 86 -3.63 -5.15 -7.25
N ALA A 87 -4.47 -6.19 -7.12
CA ALA A 87 -5.92 -6.02 -7.05
C ALA A 87 -6.37 -5.29 -5.76
N MET A 88 -5.74 -5.59 -4.62
CA MET A 88 -5.99 -4.88 -3.35
C MET A 88 -5.58 -3.41 -3.44
N GLU A 89 -4.44 -3.12 -4.09
CA GLU A 89 -3.94 -1.76 -4.29
C GLU A 89 -4.82 -0.94 -5.21
N ILE A 90 -5.29 -1.52 -6.31
CA ILE A 90 -6.31 -0.92 -7.17
C ILE A 90 -7.58 -0.61 -6.36
N GLY A 91 -8.00 -1.54 -5.48
CA GLY A 91 -9.13 -1.32 -4.57
C GLY A 91 -8.92 -0.13 -3.64
N TRP A 92 -7.73 0.02 -3.06
CA TRP A 92 -7.38 1.15 -2.20
C TRP A 92 -7.35 2.48 -2.96
N LEU A 93 -6.73 2.50 -4.14
CA LEU A 93 -6.72 3.66 -5.02
C LEU A 93 -8.14 4.06 -5.43
N ALA A 94 -9.00 3.09 -5.74
CA ALA A 94 -10.40 3.34 -6.05
C ALA A 94 -11.19 3.88 -4.84
N ALA A 95 -10.92 3.38 -3.63
CA ALA A 95 -11.54 3.88 -2.40
C ALA A 95 -11.18 5.36 -2.16
N TRP A 96 -9.90 5.72 -2.28
CA TRP A 96 -9.47 7.12 -2.16
C TRP A 96 -9.99 8.01 -3.28
N ALA A 97 -10.06 7.52 -4.52
CA ALA A 97 -10.63 8.26 -5.63
C ALA A 97 -12.11 8.60 -5.38
N ARG A 98 -12.90 7.66 -4.85
CA ARG A 98 -14.31 7.88 -4.49
C ARG A 98 -14.49 8.89 -3.36
N GLU A 99 -13.63 8.86 -2.35
CA GLU A 99 -13.67 9.82 -1.23
C GLU A 99 -13.29 11.24 -1.70
N THR A 100 -12.39 11.36 -2.68
CA THR A 100 -12.06 12.65 -3.32
C THR A 100 -13.27 13.30 -3.99
N SER A 101 -14.11 12.49 -4.63
CA SER A 101 -15.33 12.94 -5.31
C SER A 101 -16.44 13.36 -4.36
N ARG A 102 -16.33 13.01 -3.07
CA ARG A 102 -17.31 13.37 -2.03
C ARG A 102 -17.02 14.70 -1.35
N CYS A 103 -15.84 15.28 -1.54
CA CYS A 103 -15.56 16.63 -1.03
C CYS A 103 -16.17 17.67 -1.98
N PRO A 104 -17.26 18.37 -1.61
CA PRO A 104 -17.75 19.49 -2.40
C PRO A 104 -16.69 20.59 -2.31
N ARG A 105 -16.21 21.04 -3.47
CA ARG A 105 -15.32 22.20 -3.60
C ARG A 105 -15.99 23.39 -2.92
N GLN A 106 -15.60 23.72 -1.69
CA GLN A 106 -16.11 24.92 -1.03
C GLN A 106 -15.65 26.15 -1.82
N PRO A 107 -16.57 27.09 -2.17
CA PRO A 107 -16.18 28.30 -2.86
C PRO A 107 -15.32 29.16 -1.92
N HIS A 108 -14.13 29.53 -2.37
CA HIS A 108 -13.31 30.55 -1.72
C HIS A 108 -14.15 31.84 -1.55
N PRO A 109 -14.24 32.42 -0.35
CA PRO A 109 -14.80 33.76 -0.22
C PRO A 109 -13.81 34.73 -0.86
N ARG A 110 -14.24 35.38 -1.95
CA ARG A 110 -13.53 36.54 -2.48
C ARG A 110 -13.79 37.71 -1.53
N LEU A 111 -12.73 38.25 -0.96
CA LEU A 111 -12.67 39.63 -0.49
C LEU A 111 -11.49 40.29 -1.21
#